data_AF-Q0RFM5-F1
#
_entry.id   AF-Q0RFM5-F1
#
_cell.length_a   1.000
_cell.length_b   1.000
_cell.length_c   1.000
_cell.angle_alpha   90.00
_cell.angle_beta   90.00
_cell.angle_gamma   90.00
#
_symmetry.space_group_name_H-M   'P 1'
#
loop_
_entity.id
_entity.type
_entity.pdbx_description
1 polymer ?
#
loop_
_entity_poly.entity_id
_entity_poly.type
_entity_poly.pdbx_seq_one_letter_code
_entity_poly.pdbx_strand_id
1 'polypeptide(L)' 'MLARREGGVLRVPAEFISDGVVVKGLPGLLTLLADAGFTDDEALDWLFREDPSLPGTPMQALVENRGKEVKRRAQALAF' A
#
# COMPACT_ATOMS: atom_id res chain seq x y z
N MET A 1 -9.36 3.74 -7.55
CA MET A 1 -9.37 2.27 -7.33
C MET A 1 -8.08 1.79 -7.98
N LEU A 2 -7.05 1.48 -7.18
CA LEU A 2 -5.70 1.19 -7.69
C LEU A 2 -5.60 -0.29 -8.11
N ALA A 3 -5.01 -0.50 -9.29
CA ALA A 3 -5.21 -1.64 -10.15
C ALA A 3 -4.01 -2.02 -11.03
N ARG A 4 -3.25 -3.06 -10.65
CA ARG A 4 -2.29 -3.64 -11.58
C ARG A 4 -3.01 -4.32 -12.75
N ARG A 5 -2.68 -3.89 -13.97
CA ARG A 5 -3.24 -4.39 -15.21
C ARG A 5 -2.31 -5.43 -15.82
N GLU A 6 -2.44 -6.68 -15.39
CA GLU A 6 -2.03 -7.82 -16.22
C GLU A 6 -3.22 -8.23 -17.10
N GLY A 7 -3.11 -8.05 -18.41
CA GLY A 7 -4.14 -8.48 -19.36
C GLY A 7 -5.49 -7.75 -19.28
N GLY A 8 -5.56 -6.58 -18.63
CA GLY A 8 -6.79 -5.78 -18.54
C GLY A 8 -7.59 -5.91 -17.25
N VAL A 9 -7.16 -6.74 -16.29
CA VAL A 9 -7.93 -7.06 -15.08
C VAL A 9 -7.26 -6.52 -13.80
N LEU A 10 -7.97 -5.63 -13.11
CA LEU A 10 -7.79 -5.22 -11.70
C LEU A 10 -7.58 -6.47 -10.81
N ARG A 11 -6.36 -6.79 -10.39
CA ARG A 11 -6.12 -7.84 -9.37
C ARG A 11 -5.85 -7.16 -8.03
N VAL A 12 -6.70 -7.43 -7.04
CA VAL A 12 -6.50 -7.00 -5.65
C VAL A 12 -5.75 -8.12 -4.92
N PRO A 13 -4.54 -7.89 -4.37
CA PRO A 13 -3.85 -8.86 -3.54
C PRO A 13 -4.73 -9.29 -2.38
N ALA A 14 -4.73 -10.59 -2.05
CA ALA A 14 -5.56 -11.12 -0.97
C ALA A 14 -5.22 -10.46 0.38
N GLU A 15 -3.96 -10.03 0.56
CA GLU A 15 -3.51 -9.30 1.75
C GLU A 15 -4.26 -7.98 1.96
N PHE A 16 -4.88 -7.40 0.92
CA PHE A 16 -5.64 -6.15 1.04
C PHE A 16 -6.97 -6.32 1.79
N ILE A 17 -7.35 -7.56 2.09
CA ILE A 17 -8.56 -7.91 2.82
C ILE A 17 -8.16 -8.61 4.12
N SER A 18 -8.46 -7.97 5.26
CA SER A 18 -8.37 -8.59 6.60
C SER A 18 -9.78 -8.80 7.12
N ASP A 19 -10.11 -10.00 7.58
CA ASP A 19 -11.43 -10.32 8.17
C ASP A 19 -12.62 -10.00 7.24
N GLY A 20 -12.44 -10.13 5.92
CA GLY A 20 -13.47 -9.82 4.93
C GLY A 20 -13.70 -8.33 4.68
N VAL A 21 -12.89 -7.45 5.28
CA VAL A 21 -12.92 -6.00 5.04
C VAL A 21 -11.59 -5.50 4.49
N VAL A 22 -11.63 -4.43 3.71
CA VAL A 22 -10.40 -3.79 3.21
C VAL A 22 -9.56 -3.32 4.40
N VAL A 23 -8.26 -3.62 4.36
CA VAL A 23 -7.31 -3.23 5.42
C VAL A 23 -7.44 -1.74 5.73
N LYS A 24 -7.63 -1.44 7.01
CA LYS A 24 -7.90 -0.08 7.48
C LYS A 24 -6.75 0.86 7.12
N GLY A 25 -7.06 1.92 6.39
CA GLY A 25 -6.09 2.94 5.99
C GLY A 25 -5.36 2.65 4.68
N LEU A 26 -5.53 1.47 4.08
CA LEU A 26 -5.02 1.15 2.75
C LEU A 26 -5.57 2.09 1.66
N PRO A 27 -6.89 2.39 1.58
CA PRO A 27 -7.40 3.30 0.56
C PRO A 27 -6.78 4.71 0.65
N GLY A 28 -6.60 5.23 1.87
CA GLY A 28 -6.00 6.54 2.08
C GLY A 28 -4.49 6.58 1.78
N LEU A 29 -3.79 5.47 2.01
CA LEU A 29 -2.38 5.33 1.62
C LEU A 29 -2.22 5.30 0.10
N LEU A 30 -3.09 4.54 -0.57
CA LEU A 30 -3.14 4.44 -2.03
C LEU A 30 -3.40 5.80 -2.70
N THR A 31 -4.33 6.61 -2.15
CA THR A 31 -4.50 8.00 -2.58
C THR A 31 -3.22 8.82 -2.41
N LEU A 32 -2.52 8.67 -1.29
CA LEU A 32 -1.32 9.45 -1.00
C LEU A 32 -0.16 9.08 -1.94
N LEU A 33 -0.01 7.81 -2.29
CA LEU A 33 0.96 7.35 -3.29
C LEU A 33 0.61 7.87 -4.68
N ALA A 34 -0.68 7.88 -5.05
CA ALA A 34 -1.14 8.45 -6.32
C ALA A 34 -0.88 9.96 -6.39
N ASP A 35 -1.12 10.70 -5.30
CA ASP A 35 -0.80 12.14 -5.21
C ASP A 35 0.72 12.39 -5.30
N ALA A 36 1.55 11.44 -4.86
CA ALA A 36 3.00 11.45 -5.03
C ALA A 36 3.46 11.01 -6.45
N GLY A 37 2.52 10.71 -7.36
CA GLY A 37 2.80 10.35 -8.75
C GLY A 37 3.11 8.86 -8.99
N PHE A 38 2.88 7.98 -8.02
CA PHE A 38 3.11 6.55 -8.19
C PHE A 38 2.05 5.94 -9.11
N THR A 39 2.49 5.12 -10.05
CA THR A 39 1.62 4.22 -10.79
C THR A 39 1.13 3.07 -9.91
N ASP A 40 0.09 2.37 -10.36
CA ASP A 40 -0.45 1.23 -9.63
C ASP A 40 0.59 0.12 -9.40
N ASP A 41 1.48 -0.08 -10.36
CA ASP A 41 2.57 -1.06 -10.25
C ASP A 41 3.62 -0.62 -9.24
N GLU A 42 4.00 0.66 -9.24
CA GLU A 42 4.95 1.20 -8.27
C GLU A 42 4.38 1.23 -6.86
N ALA A 43 3.08 1.51 -6.71
CA ALA A 43 2.39 1.47 -5.42
C ALA A 43 2.36 0.05 -4.85
N LEU A 44 2.09 -0.95 -5.69
CA LEU A 44 2.16 -2.35 -5.28
C LEU A 44 3.57 -2.77 -4.90
N ASP A 45 4.55 -2.46 -5.75
CA ASP A 45 5.95 -2.75 -5.45
C ASP A 45 6.39 -2.08 -4.15
N TRP A 46 5.96 -0.84 -3.89
CA TRP A 46 6.25 -0.15 -2.64
C TRP A 46 5.60 -0.84 -1.44
N LEU A 47 4.34 -1.26 -1.55
CA LEU A 47 3.61 -1.94 -0.46
C LEU A 47 4.23 -3.28 -0.05
N PHE A 48 4.84 -4.00 -0.99
CA PHE A 48 5.42 -5.33 -0.78
C PHE A 48 6.95 -5.33 -0.70
N ARG A 49 7.61 -4.18 -0.91
CA ARG A 49 9.05 -4.05 -0.72
C ARG A 49 9.38 -4.04 0.77
N GLU A 50 10.36 -4.85 1.15
CA GLU A 50 10.92 -4.81 2.50
C GLU A 50 11.57 -3.45 2.76
N ASP A 51 11.18 -2.82 3.85
CA ASP A 51 11.78 -1.56 4.29
C ASP A 51 12.65 -1.85 5.52
N PRO A 52 13.98 -1.74 5.46
CA PRO A 52 14.85 -2.04 6.60
C PRO A 52 14.61 -1.13 7.82
N SER A 53 13.88 -0.03 7.66
CA SER A 53 13.45 0.84 8.74
C SER A 53 12.16 0.37 9.44
N LEU A 54 11.52 -0.70 8.97
CA LEU A 54 10.23 -1.21 9.42
C LEU A 54 10.30 -2.75 9.48
N PRO A 55 9.83 -3.42 10.54
CA PRO A 55 9.81 -4.88 10.51
C PRO A 55 8.81 -5.36 9.45
N GLY A 56 9.34 -5.91 8.35
CA GLY A 56 8.59 -6.47 7.23
C GLY A 56 8.30 -5.47 6.11
N THR A 57 7.14 -5.63 5.48
CA THR A 57 6.67 -4.77 4.40
C THR A 57 5.68 -3.71 4.91
N PRO A 58 5.50 -2.59 4.20
CA PRO A 58 4.44 -1.62 4.50
C PRO A 58 3.05 -2.25 4.55
N MET A 59 2.78 -3.26 3.72
CA MET A 59 1.52 -4.00 3.72
C MET A 59 1.34 -4.82 5.01
N GLN A 60 2.38 -5.54 5.43
CA GLN A 60 2.35 -6.29 6.69
C GLN A 60 2.15 -5.35 7.88
N ALA A 61 2.83 -4.20 7.89
CA ALA A 61 2.65 -3.19 8.92
C ALA A 61 1.22 -2.62 8.96
N LEU A 62 0.56 -2.46 7.81
CA LEU A 62 -0.86 -2.08 7.77
C LEU A 62 -1.76 -3.14 8.39
N VAL A 63 -1.55 -4.42 8.07
CA VAL A 63 -2.31 -5.55 8.63
C VAL A 63 -2.10 -5.67 10.14
N GLU A 64 -0.88 -5.48 10.61
CA GLU A 64 -0.52 -5.51 12.04
C GLU A 64 -0.92 -4.22 12.80
N ASN A 65 -1.78 -3.38 12.21
CA ASN A 65 -2.29 -2.16 12.83
C ASN A 65 -1.21 -1.09 13.12
N ARG A 66 -0.07 -1.17 12.42
CA ARG A 66 1.06 -0.21 12.46
C ARG A 66 0.96 0.84 11.34
N GLY A 67 -0.25 1.12 10.85
CA GLY A 67 -0.50 1.99 9.70
C GLY A 67 -0.07 3.47 9.85
N LYS A 68 0.14 3.97 11.08
CA LYS A 68 0.69 5.33 11.29
C LYS A 68 2.11 5.47 10.73
N GLU A 69 2.95 4.46 10.95
CA GLU A 69 4.35 4.46 10.49
C GLU A 69 4.45 4.36 8.97
N VAL A 70 3.53 3.61 8.35
CA VAL A 70 3.41 3.47 6.90
C VAL A 70 2.99 4.79 6.27
N LYS A 71 1.97 5.45 6.81
CA LYS A 71 1.51 6.76 6.34
C LYS A 71 2.59 7.84 6.44
N ARG A 72 3.35 7.86 7.53
CA ARG A 72 4.47 8.81 7.68
C ARG A 72 5.52 8.65 6.57
N ARG A 73 5.79 7.42 6.15
CA ARG A 73 6.75 7.13 5.06
C ARG A 73 6.21 7.53 3.71
N ALA A 74 4.96 7.21 3.42
CA ALA A 74 4.32 7.65 2.19
C ALA A 74 4.28 9.18 2.10
N GLN A 75 4.02 9.87 3.21
CA GLN A 75 4.12 11.34 3.27
C GLN A 75 5.53 11.84 2.97
N ALA A 76 6.57 11.17 3.49
CA ALA A 76 7.96 11.55 3.21
C ALA A 76 8.38 11.36 1.73
N LEU A 77 7.62 10.58 0.95
CA LEU A 77 7.84 10.40 -0.50
C LEU A 77 7.11 11.46 -1.34
N ALA A 78 6.16 12.18 -0.75
CA ALA A 78 5.35 13.20 -1.41
C ALA A 78 5.91 14.63 -1.26
N PHE A 79 7.10 14.78 -0.64
CA PHE A 79 7.79 16.06 -0.40
C PHE A 79 9.13 16.13 -1.10
#